data_AF-A0A2V7IW79-F1
#
_entry.id   AF-A0A2V7IW79-F1
#
_cell.length_a   1.000
_cell.length_b   1.000
_cell.length_c   1.000
_cell.angle_alpha   90.00
_cell.angle_beta   90.00
_cell.angle_gamma   90.00
#
_symmetry.space_group_name_H-M   'P 1'
#
loop_
_entity.id
_entity.type
_entity.pdbx_description
1 polymer ?
#
loop_
_entity_poly.entity_id
_entity_poly.type
_entity_poly.pdbx_seq_one_letter_code
_entity_poly.pdbx_strand_id
1 'polypeptide(L)'
;MSNSAVIVRVAVGLLVIALGALVLWLLFFRGPTATARPETFDPESISTAPLSAIRGYDSTLLHYDSVLGADRQIVDSGLRPARVGDTAWIQPEVGAYRLTIDALAEGRIIARIKSKVELPRWGVGPWWTWWWVDRRGPHNTWRSLFIADHERPAYRVSRDSALELEMHPGSEWRQPLARFTGSIWGNCCYPSACCCKQY
;
A
#
# COMPACT_ATOMS: atom_id res chain seq x y z
N MET A 1 -38.95 -41.97 26.96
CA MET A 1 -37.66 -41.33 26.61
C MET A 1 -37.61 -39.98 27.29
N SER A 2 -36.59 -39.69 28.11
CA SER A 2 -36.58 -38.51 28.98
C SER A 2 -36.30 -37.21 28.22
N ASN A 3 -37.04 -36.16 28.55
CA ASN A 3 -36.88 -34.80 27.97
C ASN A 3 -35.43 -34.27 28.10
N SER A 4 -34.67 -34.78 29.07
CA SER A 4 -33.28 -34.44 29.32
C SER A 4 -32.35 -34.76 28.14
N ALA A 5 -32.57 -35.87 27.43
CA ALA A 5 -31.72 -36.27 26.31
C ALA A 5 -31.93 -35.36 25.07
N VAL A 6 -33.15 -34.83 24.90
CA VAL A 6 -33.48 -33.88 23.83
C VAL A 6 -32.86 -32.52 24.13
N ILE A 7 -32.97 -32.05 25.38
CA ILE A 7 -32.38 -30.77 25.82
C ILE A 7 -30.86 -30.77 25.65
N VAL A 8 -30.17 -31.87 26.01
CA VAL A 8 -28.72 -31.97 25.85
C VAL A 8 -28.31 -31.92 24.37
N ARG A 9 -29.02 -32.61 23.47
CA ARG A 9 -28.72 -32.57 22.02
C ARG A 9 -28.92 -31.18 21.41
N VAL A 10 -29.98 -30.48 21.83
CA VAL A 10 -30.25 -29.11 21.38
C VAL A 10 -29.17 -28.15 21.89
N ALA A 11 -28.78 -28.26 23.16
CA ALA A 11 -27.73 -27.42 23.74
C ALA A 11 -26.36 -27.63 23.06
N VAL A 12 -26.00 -28.89 22.78
CA VAL A 12 -24.76 -29.21 22.04
C VAL A 12 -24.80 -28.67 20.61
N GLY A 13 -25.94 -28.81 19.91
CA GLY A 13 -26.11 -28.27 18.56
C GLY A 13 -25.95 -26.75 18.50
N LEU A 14 -26.56 -26.02 19.46
CA LEU A 14 -26.42 -24.56 19.56
C LEU A 14 -24.99 -24.13 19.87
N LEU A 15 -24.28 -24.86 20.74
CA LEU A 15 -22.89 -24.57 21.06
C LEU A 15 -21.97 -24.70 19.84
N VAL A 16 -22.17 -25.76 19.01
CA VAL A 16 -21.39 -25.96 17.79
C VAL A 16 -21.63 -24.84 16.76
N ILE A 17 -22.88 -24.39 16.61
CA ILE A 17 -23.22 -23.27 15.71
C ILE A 17 -22.58 -21.97 16.21
N ALA A 18 -22.66 -21.69 17.51
CA ALA A 18 -22.06 -20.49 18.10
C ALA A 18 -20.53 -20.49 17.97
N LEU A 19 -19.87 -21.63 18.20
CA LEU A 19 -18.43 -21.79 17.98
C LEU A 19 -18.06 -21.64 16.50
N GLY A 20 -18.83 -22.21 15.59
CA GLY A 20 -18.64 -22.06 14.15
C GLY A 20 -18.74 -20.60 13.70
N ALA A 21 -19.75 -19.88 14.19
CA ALA A 21 -19.93 -18.45 13.93
C ALA A 21 -18.80 -17.60 14.54
N LEU A 22 -18.32 -17.93 15.74
CA LEU A 22 -17.20 -17.24 16.40
C LEU A 22 -15.88 -17.45 15.65
N VAL A 23 -15.61 -18.68 15.18
CA VAL A 23 -14.42 -18.98 14.37
C VAL A 23 -14.47 -18.23 13.04
N LEU A 24 -15.62 -18.24 12.36
CA LEU A 24 -15.83 -17.44 11.15
C LEU A 24 -15.62 -15.95 11.45
N TRP A 25 -16.20 -15.43 12.53
CA TRP A 25 -16.03 -14.05 12.94
C TRP A 25 -14.56 -13.69 13.19
N LEU A 26 -13.81 -14.53 13.92
CA LEU A 26 -12.38 -14.32 14.18
C LEU A 26 -11.52 -14.40 12.90
N LEU A 27 -11.90 -15.23 11.94
CA LEU A 27 -11.22 -15.33 10.64
C LEU A 27 -11.53 -14.13 9.73
N PHE A 28 -12.76 -13.61 9.76
CA PHE A 28 -13.19 -12.49 8.90
C PHE A 28 -12.96 -11.10 9.50
N PHE A 29 -12.83 -10.95 10.82
CA PHE A 29 -12.60 -9.66 11.49
C PHE A 29 -11.13 -9.37 11.83
N ARG A 30 -10.19 -10.28 11.54
CA ARG A 30 -8.77 -9.94 11.55
C ARG A 30 -8.49 -9.02 10.37
N GLY A 31 -8.51 -7.71 10.63
CA GLY A 31 -8.09 -6.70 9.66
C GLY A 31 -6.67 -6.99 9.11
N PRO A 32 -6.32 -6.42 7.95
CA PRO A 32 -5.13 -6.77 7.18
C PRO A 32 -3.83 -6.68 7.99
N THR A 33 -2.90 -7.60 7.87
CA THR A 33 -1.60 -7.50 8.56
C THR A 33 -0.77 -6.34 8.00
N ALA A 34 0.25 -5.89 8.75
CA ALA A 34 1.21 -4.91 8.23
C ALA A 34 1.92 -5.44 6.98
N THR A 35 2.29 -4.56 6.05
CA THR A 35 2.97 -4.92 4.80
C THR A 35 4.23 -5.73 5.08
N ALA A 36 4.30 -6.93 4.52
CA ALA A 36 5.46 -7.80 4.67
C ALA A 36 6.71 -7.19 4.01
N ARG A 37 7.90 -7.61 4.45
CA ARG A 37 9.17 -7.27 3.77
C ARG A 37 9.32 -8.14 2.51
N PRO A 38 9.96 -7.66 1.43
CA PRO A 38 10.38 -8.55 0.36
C PRO A 38 11.43 -9.57 0.85
N GLU A 39 11.25 -10.84 0.49
CA GLU A 39 12.19 -11.93 0.83
C GLU A 39 13.23 -12.16 -0.27
N THR A 40 12.91 -11.78 -1.51
CA THR A 40 13.68 -12.11 -2.72
C THR A 40 14.73 -11.08 -3.10
N PHE A 41 14.72 -9.91 -2.46
CA PHE A 41 15.71 -8.86 -2.66
C PHE A 41 15.88 -8.03 -1.39
N ASP A 42 17.10 -7.51 -1.20
CA ASP A 42 17.34 -6.57 -0.11
C ASP A 42 16.84 -5.16 -0.51
N PRO A 43 16.22 -4.41 0.41
CA PRO A 43 15.96 -2.99 0.24
C PRO A 43 17.12 -2.14 -0.32
N GLU A 44 18.37 -2.48 -0.02
CA GLU A 44 19.55 -1.81 -0.61
C GLU A 44 19.64 -2.00 -2.11
N SER A 45 19.23 -3.17 -2.62
CA SER A 45 19.26 -3.49 -4.04
C SER A 45 18.01 -3.07 -4.79
N ILE A 46 17.01 -2.44 -4.17
CA ILE A 46 15.75 -2.04 -4.84
C ILE A 46 15.96 -1.24 -6.15
N SER A 47 17.02 -0.44 -6.21
CA SER A 47 17.39 0.36 -7.39
C SER A 47 17.90 -0.47 -8.57
N THR A 48 18.37 -1.69 -8.32
CA THR A 48 18.96 -2.60 -9.32
C THR A 48 18.28 -3.96 -9.38
N ALA A 49 17.41 -4.28 -8.41
CA ALA A 49 16.71 -5.54 -8.27
C ALA A 49 15.92 -5.85 -9.55
N PRO A 50 15.97 -7.09 -10.07
CA PRO A 50 15.29 -7.43 -11.30
C PRO A 50 13.77 -7.24 -11.13
N LEU A 51 13.10 -6.73 -12.18
CA LEU A 51 11.64 -6.52 -12.13
C LEU A 51 10.87 -7.80 -11.80
N SER A 52 11.37 -8.96 -12.21
CA SER A 52 10.77 -10.26 -11.87
C SER A 52 10.72 -10.50 -10.35
N ALA A 53 11.73 -10.08 -9.59
CA ALA A 53 11.72 -10.20 -8.13
C ALA A 53 10.69 -9.25 -7.50
N ILE A 54 10.55 -8.03 -8.03
CA ILE A 54 9.56 -7.05 -7.57
C ILE A 54 8.14 -7.50 -7.91
N ARG A 55 7.91 -8.03 -9.12
CA ARG A 55 6.64 -8.68 -9.51
C ARG A 55 6.32 -9.87 -8.62
N GLY A 56 7.32 -10.68 -8.27
CA GLY A 56 7.16 -11.79 -7.33
C GLY A 56 6.68 -11.29 -5.98
N TYR A 57 7.34 -10.27 -5.42
CA TYR A 57 6.92 -9.63 -4.17
C TYR A 57 5.50 -9.06 -4.25
N ASP A 58 5.17 -8.32 -5.32
CA ASP A 58 3.84 -7.75 -5.57
C ASP A 58 2.73 -8.82 -5.61
N SER A 59 2.93 -9.85 -6.42
CA SER A 59 1.92 -10.89 -6.66
C SER A 59 1.72 -11.85 -5.49
N THR A 60 2.72 -12.00 -4.62
CA THR A 60 2.66 -12.95 -3.49
C THR A 60 2.27 -12.31 -2.17
N LEU A 61 2.69 -11.06 -1.92
CA LEU A 61 2.60 -10.45 -0.60
C LEU A 61 1.78 -9.15 -0.56
N LEU A 62 1.51 -8.51 -1.70
CA LEU A 62 0.87 -7.19 -1.70
C LEU A 62 -0.60 -7.25 -2.10
N HIS A 63 -1.41 -6.50 -1.36
CA HIS A 63 -2.82 -6.31 -1.66
C HIS A 63 -3.10 -4.81 -1.72
N TYR A 64 -3.88 -4.38 -2.71
CA TYR A 64 -4.15 -2.97 -2.94
C TYR A 64 -5.63 -2.65 -2.80
N ASP A 65 -5.94 -1.59 -2.06
CA ASP A 65 -7.29 -1.03 -2.06
C ASP A 65 -7.49 -0.22 -3.34
N SER A 66 -8.55 -0.54 -4.07
CA SER A 66 -8.91 0.12 -5.33
C SER A 66 -10.16 0.99 -5.22
N VAL A 67 -10.76 1.07 -4.03
CA VAL A 67 -12.08 1.66 -3.80
C VAL A 67 -12.04 2.78 -2.77
N LEU A 68 -11.87 2.46 -1.48
CA LEU A 68 -12.07 3.42 -0.39
C LEU A 68 -10.81 4.26 -0.13
N GLY A 69 -9.69 3.57 -0.02
CA GLY A 69 -8.37 4.16 0.16
C GLY A 69 -7.74 4.70 -1.12
N ALA A 70 -8.26 4.32 -2.28
CA ALA A 70 -7.74 4.74 -3.58
C ALA A 70 -8.17 6.16 -3.94
N ASP A 71 -7.36 6.81 -4.78
CA ASP A 71 -7.69 8.11 -5.36
C ASP A 71 -7.55 8.10 -6.88
N ARG A 72 -8.29 9.01 -7.50
CA ARG A 72 -8.37 9.16 -8.94
C ARG A 72 -8.44 10.64 -9.30
N GLN A 73 -7.45 11.15 -10.02
CA GLN A 73 -7.40 12.55 -10.41
C GLN A 73 -7.04 12.74 -11.88
N ILE A 74 -7.51 13.86 -12.45
CA ILE A 74 -7.03 14.33 -13.76
C ILE A 74 -5.58 14.78 -13.56
N VAL A 75 -4.70 14.31 -14.43
CA VAL A 75 -3.29 14.68 -14.37
C VAL A 75 -2.96 15.61 -15.51
N ASP A 76 -2.31 16.72 -15.16
CA ASP A 76 -1.59 17.54 -16.12
C ASP A 76 -0.18 16.98 -16.29
N SER A 77 0.11 16.48 -17.50
CA SER A 77 1.45 15.98 -17.83
C SER A 77 2.47 17.10 -18.05
N GLY A 78 2.01 18.35 -18.18
CA GLY A 78 2.84 19.51 -18.55
C GLY A 78 3.37 19.48 -19.99
N LEU A 79 3.17 18.38 -20.71
CA LEU A 79 3.57 18.19 -22.11
C LEU A 79 2.49 18.69 -23.09
N ARG A 80 1.23 18.72 -22.64
CA ARG A 80 0.06 19.21 -23.38
C ARG A 80 -1.03 19.58 -22.38
N PRO A 81 -1.99 20.45 -22.74
CA PRO A 81 -3.13 20.73 -21.87
C PRO A 81 -3.83 19.44 -21.42
N ALA A 82 -4.03 19.29 -20.11
CA ALA A 82 -4.74 18.16 -19.54
C ALA A 82 -6.13 18.04 -20.17
N ARG A 83 -6.46 16.86 -20.70
CA ARG A 83 -7.78 16.60 -21.28
C ARG A 83 -8.66 15.85 -20.30
N VAL A 84 -9.97 16.07 -20.41
CA VAL A 84 -10.97 15.22 -19.75
C VAL A 84 -10.70 13.77 -20.16
N GLY A 85 -10.26 12.95 -19.20
CA GLY A 85 -9.91 11.55 -19.41
C GLY A 85 -8.44 11.19 -19.19
N ASP A 86 -7.52 12.16 -19.14
CA ASP A 86 -6.11 11.97 -18.77
C ASP A 86 -6.02 11.76 -17.25
N THR A 87 -6.45 10.59 -16.81
CA THR A 87 -6.62 10.26 -15.40
C THR A 87 -5.45 9.42 -14.89
N ALA A 88 -5.01 9.68 -13.67
CA ALA A 88 -4.21 8.74 -12.88
C ALA A 88 -4.99 8.20 -11.69
N TRP A 89 -4.56 7.02 -11.27
CA TRP A 89 -5.05 6.29 -10.11
C TRP A 89 -3.88 6.00 -9.19
N ILE A 90 -4.12 6.11 -7.90
CA ILE A 90 -3.24 5.62 -6.85
C ILE A 90 -4.02 4.66 -5.96
N GLN A 91 -3.41 3.53 -5.66
CA GLN A 91 -4.00 2.48 -4.85
C GLN A 91 -3.03 2.18 -3.71
N PRO A 92 -3.41 2.45 -2.44
CA PRO A 92 -2.56 2.13 -1.31
C PRO A 92 -2.46 0.61 -1.13
N GLU A 93 -1.31 0.16 -0.67
CA GLU A 93 -1.18 -1.19 -0.14
C GLU A 93 -1.96 -1.27 1.19
N VAL A 94 -2.74 -2.33 1.34
CA VAL A 94 -3.76 -2.45 2.38
C VAL A 94 -3.14 -2.51 3.79
N GLY A 95 -1.97 -3.12 3.95
CA GLY A 95 -1.23 -3.21 5.21
C GLY A 95 -0.35 -2.01 5.56
N ALA A 96 -0.13 -1.06 4.64
CA ALA A 96 0.87 0.01 4.79
C ALA A 96 0.61 0.91 6.00
N TYR A 97 -0.66 1.19 6.31
CA TYR A 97 -1.06 2.01 7.46
C TYR A 97 -0.75 1.35 8.81
N ARG A 98 -0.44 0.04 8.84
CA ARG A 98 -0.10 -0.73 10.05
C ARG A 98 1.40 -0.93 10.25
N LEU A 99 2.24 -0.46 9.32
CA LEU A 99 3.69 -0.51 9.49
C LEU A 99 4.10 0.24 10.76
N THR A 100 5.20 -0.11 11.40
CA THR A 100 5.85 0.82 12.35
C THR A 100 6.80 1.73 11.57
N ILE A 101 7.26 2.82 12.20
CA ILE A 101 8.27 3.69 11.59
C ILE A 101 9.55 2.91 11.24
N ASP A 102 9.96 1.98 12.11
CA ASP A 102 11.15 1.15 11.88
C ASP A 102 10.92 0.16 10.73
N ALA A 103 9.74 -0.46 10.66
CA ALA A 103 9.41 -1.37 9.57
C ALA A 103 9.33 -0.64 8.21
N LEU A 104 8.83 0.60 8.18
CA LEU A 104 8.87 1.41 6.97
C LEU A 104 10.31 1.83 6.62
N ALA A 105 11.14 2.16 7.62
CA ALA A 105 12.53 2.54 7.41
C ALA A 105 13.35 1.43 6.72
N GLU A 106 13.03 0.17 7.00
CA GLU A 106 13.59 -0.99 6.29
C GLU A 106 13.22 -1.01 4.82
N GLY A 107 12.04 -0.50 4.45
CA GLY A 107 11.61 -0.31 3.08
C GLY A 107 10.44 -1.18 2.64
N ARG A 108 9.37 -0.54 2.15
CA ARG A 108 8.13 -1.20 1.70
C ARG A 108 7.55 -0.52 0.47
N ILE A 109 6.83 -1.30 -0.33
CA ILE A 109 5.89 -0.75 -1.32
C ILE A 109 4.63 -0.37 -0.56
N ILE A 110 4.28 0.92 -0.55
CA ILE A 110 3.13 1.44 0.20
C ILE A 110 1.93 1.77 -0.68
N ALA A 111 2.14 1.85 -2.00
CA ALA A 111 1.09 2.09 -2.98
C ALA A 111 1.55 1.72 -4.39
N ARG A 112 0.62 1.69 -5.34
CA ARG A 112 0.91 1.66 -6.77
C ARG A 112 0.13 2.72 -7.52
N ILE A 113 0.71 3.21 -8.62
CA ILE A 113 0.22 4.32 -9.41
C ILE A 113 0.09 3.88 -10.86
N LYS A 114 -0.99 4.29 -11.54
CA LYS A 114 -1.18 4.11 -12.98
C LYS A 114 -1.74 5.39 -13.57
N SER A 115 -1.40 5.71 -14.80
CA SER A 115 -1.96 6.85 -15.54
C SER A 115 -2.40 6.42 -16.93
N LYS A 116 -3.41 7.06 -17.50
CA LYS A 116 -3.75 6.82 -18.92
C LYS A 116 -2.67 7.37 -19.88
N VAL A 117 -1.93 8.37 -19.43
CA VAL A 117 -0.87 9.03 -20.19
C VAL A 117 0.48 8.80 -19.55
N GLU A 118 1.53 8.78 -20.34
CA GLU A 118 2.90 8.75 -19.81
C GLU A 118 3.22 10.07 -19.10
N LEU A 119 3.83 9.94 -17.93
CA LEU A 119 4.32 11.01 -17.06
C LEU A 119 5.82 10.73 -16.80
N PRO A 120 6.70 11.00 -17.78
CA PRO A 120 8.08 10.54 -17.74
C PRO A 120 8.86 11.01 -16.51
N ARG A 121 8.62 12.24 -16.06
CA ARG A 121 9.22 12.81 -14.84
C ARG A 121 8.96 11.97 -13.58
N TRP A 122 7.91 11.16 -13.57
CA TRP A 122 7.51 10.33 -12.43
C TRP A 122 7.63 8.83 -12.74
N GLY A 123 8.04 8.43 -13.94
CA GLY A 123 8.07 7.02 -14.35
C GLY A 123 6.68 6.36 -14.42
N VAL A 124 5.60 7.14 -14.36
CA VAL A 124 4.21 6.67 -14.35
C VAL A 124 3.66 6.67 -15.77
N GLY A 125 2.83 5.70 -16.13
CA GLY A 125 2.21 5.62 -17.46
C GLY A 125 1.06 4.62 -17.50
N PRO A 126 0.67 4.12 -18.69
CA PRO A 126 -0.37 3.10 -18.88
C PRO A 126 -0.04 1.71 -18.31
N TRP A 127 0.91 1.64 -17.39
CA TRP A 127 1.37 0.49 -16.61
C TRP A 127 1.24 0.79 -15.11
N TRP A 128 1.33 -0.25 -14.27
CA TRP A 128 1.47 -0.03 -12.82
C TRP A 128 2.88 0.42 -12.48
N THR A 129 2.99 1.33 -11.52
CA THR A 129 4.25 1.87 -10.99
C THR A 129 4.21 1.74 -9.48
N TRP A 130 5.10 0.94 -8.91
CA TRP A 130 5.18 0.77 -7.47
C TRP A 130 5.81 2.00 -6.82
N TRP A 131 5.27 2.38 -5.66
CA TRP A 131 5.84 3.39 -4.80
C TRP A 131 6.52 2.75 -3.61
N TRP A 132 7.85 2.69 -3.69
CA TRP A 132 8.73 2.24 -2.62
C TRP A 132 9.13 3.40 -1.72
N VAL A 133 9.05 3.19 -0.41
CA VAL A 133 9.52 4.12 0.62
C VAL A 133 10.45 3.41 1.57
N ASP A 134 11.60 4.02 1.87
CA ASP A 134 12.52 3.58 2.92
C ASP A 134 13.30 4.76 3.51
N ARG A 135 14.12 4.50 4.54
CA ARG A 135 15.00 5.51 5.14
C ARG A 135 16.45 5.33 4.68
N ARG A 136 16.67 5.36 3.37
CA ARG A 136 17.99 5.25 2.74
C ARG A 136 18.31 6.38 1.77
N GLY A 137 17.65 7.53 1.93
CA GLY A 137 17.99 8.75 1.20
C GLY A 137 19.33 9.33 1.66
N PRO A 138 19.88 10.31 0.92
CA PRO A 138 21.06 11.06 1.34
C PRO A 138 20.90 11.55 2.78
N HIS A 139 21.95 11.43 3.60
CA HIS A 139 21.93 11.79 5.02
C HIS A 139 20.85 11.06 5.86
N ASN A 140 20.52 9.81 5.53
CA ASN A 140 19.53 8.99 6.26
C ASN A 140 18.11 9.61 6.25
N THR A 141 17.79 10.32 5.17
CA THR A 141 16.46 10.88 4.91
C THR A 141 15.52 9.82 4.35
N TRP A 142 14.22 10.09 4.40
CA TRP A 142 13.24 9.23 3.73
C TRP A 142 13.36 9.38 2.21
N ARG A 143 13.42 8.24 1.55
CA ARG A 143 13.56 8.12 0.10
C ARG A 143 12.27 7.57 -0.48
N SER A 144 11.85 8.19 -1.59
CA SER A 144 10.74 7.74 -2.41
C SER A 144 11.26 7.31 -3.77
N LEU A 145 11.02 6.05 -4.13
CA LEU A 145 11.41 5.48 -5.42
C LEU A 145 10.18 4.98 -6.17
N PHE A 146 9.98 5.47 -7.39
CA PHE A 146 8.98 4.95 -8.30
C PHE A 146 9.60 3.93 -9.24
N ILE A 147 8.98 2.75 -9.30
CA ILE A 147 9.49 1.61 -10.06
C ILE A 147 8.38 1.17 -10.98
N ALA A 148 8.53 1.45 -12.26
CA ALA A 148 7.53 1.06 -13.23
C ALA A 148 7.58 -0.43 -13.57
N ASP A 149 6.40 -1.04 -13.72
CA ASP A 149 6.24 -2.43 -14.15
C ASP A 149 6.32 -2.56 -15.69
N HIS A 150 7.42 -2.14 -16.30
CA HIS A 150 7.67 -2.30 -17.73
C HIS A 150 9.17 -2.36 -18.00
N GLU A 151 9.62 -2.94 -19.12
CA GLU A 151 11.05 -3.08 -19.42
C GLU A 151 11.53 -1.99 -20.41
N ARG A 152 11.80 -0.78 -19.90
CA ARG A 152 12.59 0.26 -20.59
C ARG A 152 13.76 0.79 -19.74
N PRO A 153 14.95 1.05 -20.25
CA PRO A 153 16.12 1.31 -19.38
C PRO A 153 16.08 2.52 -18.40
N ALA A 154 15.01 3.34 -18.35
CA ALA A 154 14.95 4.60 -17.61
C ALA A 154 13.70 4.81 -16.70
N TYR A 155 13.10 3.77 -16.11
CA TYR A 155 11.83 3.91 -15.35
C TYR A 155 11.91 3.74 -13.83
N ARG A 156 13.11 3.64 -13.25
CA ARG A 156 13.29 3.81 -11.80
C ARG A 156 13.56 5.27 -11.52
N VAL A 157 12.59 5.96 -10.95
CA VAL A 157 12.67 7.40 -10.70
C VAL A 157 12.75 7.62 -9.20
N SER A 158 13.95 7.98 -8.71
CA SER A 158 14.08 8.54 -7.37
C SER A 158 13.48 9.94 -7.38
N ARG A 159 12.76 10.29 -6.32
CA ARG A 159 12.30 11.67 -6.14
C ARG A 159 13.46 12.51 -5.61
N ASP A 160 13.78 13.59 -6.31
CA ASP A 160 14.88 14.50 -5.94
C ASP A 160 14.60 15.24 -4.62
N SER A 161 13.31 15.48 -4.33
CA SER A 161 12.84 16.01 -3.06
C SER A 161 12.81 14.91 -2.00
N ALA A 162 13.38 15.18 -0.82
CA ALA A 162 13.22 14.30 0.33
C ALA A 162 11.73 14.03 0.60
N LEU A 163 11.40 12.78 0.89
CA LEU A 163 10.09 12.44 1.41
C LEU A 163 10.03 12.97 2.85
N GLU A 164 8.92 13.59 3.22
CA GLU A 164 8.62 13.89 4.62
C GLU A 164 7.73 12.79 5.17
N LEU A 165 8.00 12.44 6.43
CA LEU A 165 7.08 11.68 7.24
C LEU A 165 6.37 12.67 8.16
N GLU A 166 5.12 12.99 7.83
CA GLU A 166 4.31 13.91 8.64
C GLU A 166 3.55 13.11 9.71
N MET A 167 3.70 13.54 10.96
CA MET A 167 2.96 12.99 12.08
C MET A 167 1.67 13.79 12.27
N HIS A 168 0.56 13.08 12.47
CA HIS A 168 -0.76 13.66 12.75
C HIS A 168 -1.24 13.29 14.16
N PRO A 169 -0.72 13.94 15.22
CA PRO A 169 -1.17 13.67 16.59
C PRO A 169 -2.70 13.79 16.72
N GLY A 170 -3.34 12.75 17.27
CA GLY A 170 -4.79 12.72 17.47
C GLY A 170 -5.63 12.23 16.28
N SER A 171 -5.02 11.92 15.14
CA SER A 171 -5.69 11.27 14.01
C SER A 171 -5.19 9.83 13.87
N GLU A 172 -6.00 8.85 14.25
CA GLU A 172 -5.67 7.45 14.02
C GLU A 172 -6.14 6.99 12.65
N TRP A 173 -5.18 6.67 11.78
CA TRP A 173 -5.50 6.05 10.50
C TRP A 173 -5.79 4.58 10.72
N ARG A 174 -7.06 4.18 10.56
CA ARG A 174 -7.49 2.78 10.69
C ARG A 174 -7.74 2.09 9.35
N GLN A 175 -7.34 2.74 8.26
CA GLN A 175 -7.56 2.28 6.90
C GLN A 175 -6.40 2.69 5.97
N PRO A 176 -6.15 1.91 4.90
CA PRO A 176 -5.22 2.30 3.85
C PRO A 176 -5.78 3.50 3.10
N LEU A 177 -4.93 4.47 2.78
CA LEU A 177 -5.33 5.69 2.10
C LEU A 177 -4.15 6.25 1.33
N ALA A 178 -4.36 6.60 0.07
CA ALA A 178 -3.40 7.35 -0.71
C ALA A 178 -4.10 8.38 -1.60
N ARG A 179 -3.60 9.62 -1.63
CA ARG A 179 -4.21 10.75 -2.36
C ARG A 179 -3.18 11.49 -3.21
N PHE A 180 -3.65 12.15 -4.27
CA PHE A 180 -2.82 13.04 -5.09
C PHE A 180 -2.85 14.52 -4.65
N THR A 181 -3.64 14.89 -3.63
CA THR A 181 -3.81 16.31 -3.23
C THR A 181 -2.57 16.88 -2.55
N GLY A 182 -1.94 17.88 -3.18
CA GLY A 182 -0.82 18.67 -2.65
C GLY A 182 0.53 17.95 -2.65
N SER A 183 0.53 16.71 -2.17
CA SER A 183 1.65 15.78 -2.20
C SER A 183 1.10 14.39 -2.52
N ILE A 184 1.85 13.54 -3.22
CA ILE A 184 1.48 12.11 -3.28
C ILE A 184 1.58 11.62 -1.84
N TRP A 185 0.43 11.36 -1.23
CA TRP A 185 0.30 11.01 0.16
C TRP A 185 -0.06 9.55 0.28
N GLY A 186 0.56 8.84 1.21
CA GLY A 186 0.18 7.49 1.61
C GLY A 186 0.19 7.38 3.13
N ASN A 187 -0.92 6.94 3.72
CA ASN A 187 -0.94 6.55 5.12
C ASN A 187 0.06 5.42 5.34
N CYS A 188 1.10 5.74 6.08
CA CYS A 188 2.22 4.86 6.32
C CYS A 188 2.65 5.08 7.76
N CYS A 189 2.91 4.00 8.47
CA CYS A 189 3.25 4.00 9.89
C CYS A 189 2.08 4.28 10.86
N TYR A 190 1.84 3.30 11.72
CA TYR A 190 0.89 3.33 12.83
C TYR A 190 1.41 4.20 13.98
N PRO A 191 0.53 4.93 14.69
CA PRO A 191 -0.92 5.02 14.48
C PRO A 191 -1.37 6.14 13.53
N SER A 192 -0.48 7.08 13.22
CA SER A 192 -0.91 8.42 12.82
C SER A 192 0.13 9.16 11.98
N ALA A 193 0.87 8.45 11.14
CA ALA A 193 1.88 9.07 10.29
C ALA A 193 1.52 8.91 8.81
N CYS A 194 2.18 9.70 7.99
CA CYS A 194 2.05 9.56 6.57
C CYS A 194 3.27 10.01 5.78
N CYS A 195 3.35 9.46 4.57
CA CYS A 195 4.41 9.69 3.63
C CYS A 195 3.95 10.80 2.70
N CYS A 196 4.49 12.01 2.84
CA CYS A 196 4.18 13.16 2.01
C CYS A 196 5.44 13.67 1.30
N LYS A 197 5.28 14.09 0.04
CA LYS A 197 6.35 14.76 -0.71
C LYS A 197 6.49 16.21 -0.23
N GLN A 198 7.70 16.69 0.05
CA GLN A 198 7.98 18.13 0.19
C GLN A 198 7.79 18.84 -1.18
N TYR A 199 7.17 20.02 -1.16
CA TYR A 199 6.90 20.83 -2.35
C TYR A 199 8.18 21.20 -3.10
#